data_AF-A0A924I595-F1
#
_entry.id   AF-A0A924I595-F1
#
_cell.length_a   1.000
_cell.length_b   1.000
_cell.length_c   1.000
_cell.angle_alpha   90.00
_cell.angle_beta   90.00
_cell.angle_gamma   90.00
#
_symmetry.space_group_name_H-M   'P 1'
#
loop_
_entity.id
_entity.type
_entity.pdbx_description
1 polymer ?
#
loop_
_entity_poly.entity_id
_entity_poly.type
_entity_poly.pdbx_seq_one_letter_code
_entity_poly.pdbx_strand_id
1 'polypeptide(L)'
;MTLTHLDEHGAARMVDVSAKAATRREATAEGFITIAEPALAAIRSQAGAKGDVIAVARIAGIMAAKRTADLIPLCHPLPISSVKVDLIANSEHNAVGITATVRTTGRTG
;
A
#
# COMPACT_ATOMS: atom_id res chain seq x y z
N MET A 1 -14.42 21.70 -0.61
CA MET A 1 -14.35 20.38 0.05
C MET A 1 -13.90 20.60 1.49
N THR A 2 -14.63 20.06 2.47
CA THR A 2 -14.28 20.22 3.89
C THR A 2 -13.31 19.12 4.31
N LEU A 3 -12.19 19.49 4.95
CA LEU A 3 -11.22 18.54 5.49
C LEU A 3 -11.82 17.83 6.70
N THR A 4 -12.05 16.53 6.61
CA THR A 4 -12.73 15.76 7.69
C THR A 4 -11.83 15.45 8.86
N HIS A 5 -10.51 15.44 8.66
CA HIS A 5 -9.50 15.18 9.70
C HIS A 5 -9.13 16.40 10.53
N LEU A 6 -9.76 17.56 10.28
CA LEU A 6 -9.62 18.75 11.10
C LEU A 6 -10.93 18.99 11.87
N ASP A 7 -10.83 19.57 13.05
CA ASP A 7 -11.97 20.17 13.74
C ASP A 7 -12.23 21.62 13.25
N GLU A 8 -13.19 22.29 13.88
CA GLU A 8 -13.59 23.67 13.57
C GLU A 8 -12.51 24.72 13.89
N HIS A 9 -11.50 24.34 14.67
CA HIS A 9 -10.34 25.17 15.01
C HIS A 9 -9.08 24.80 14.22
N GLY A 10 -9.18 23.81 13.31
CA GLY A 10 -8.06 23.34 12.50
C GLY A 10 -7.16 22.32 13.20
N ALA A 11 -7.55 21.79 14.37
CA ALA A 11 -6.80 20.75 15.06
C ALA A 11 -7.08 19.37 14.46
N ALA A 12 -6.04 18.53 14.42
CA ALA A 12 -6.11 17.18 13.89
C ALA A 12 -7.00 16.27 14.75
N ARG A 13 -7.90 15.51 14.11
CA ARG A 13 -8.75 14.52 14.77
C ARG A 13 -8.95 13.26 13.93
N MET A 14 -9.12 12.13 14.61
CA MET A 14 -9.65 10.93 13.99
C MET A 14 -11.17 11.07 13.89
N VAL A 15 -11.73 10.82 12.71
CA VAL A 15 -13.17 10.97 12.46
C VAL A 15 -13.93 9.85 13.18
N ASP A 16 -14.96 10.16 13.96
CA ASP A 16 -15.85 9.11 14.47
C ASP A 16 -16.65 8.50 13.30
N VAL A 17 -16.53 7.19 13.14
CA VAL A 17 -17.23 6.40 12.12
C VAL A 17 -18.26 5.45 12.72
N SER A 18 -18.54 5.51 14.03
CA SER A 18 -19.40 4.60 14.78
C SER A 18 -20.80 4.41 14.16
N ALA A 19 -21.41 5.49 13.66
CA ALA A 19 -22.73 5.50 13.05
C ALA A 19 -22.77 4.95 11.60
N LYS A 20 -21.61 4.72 10.97
CA LYS A 20 -21.54 4.19 9.60
C LYS A 20 -21.76 2.67 9.60
N ALA A 21 -22.52 2.18 8.61
CA ALA A 21 -22.64 0.75 8.39
C ALA A 21 -21.31 0.12 7.94
N ALA A 22 -21.06 -1.12 8.37
CA ALA A 22 -19.95 -1.90 7.85
C ALA A 22 -20.30 -2.45 6.46
N THR A 23 -19.45 -2.21 5.48
CA THR A 23 -19.63 -2.67 4.10
C THR A 23 -18.34 -3.28 3.57
N ARG A 24 -18.44 -4.11 2.51
CA ARG A 24 -17.26 -4.57 1.77
C ARG A 24 -16.61 -3.39 1.08
N ARG A 25 -15.30 -3.24 1.27
CA ARG A 25 -14.49 -2.15 0.71
C ARG A 25 -13.25 -2.72 0.06
N GLU A 26 -12.84 -2.07 -1.03
CA GLU A 26 -11.65 -2.41 -1.81
C GLU A 26 -10.99 -1.13 -2.27
N ALA A 27 -9.66 -1.10 -2.19
CA ALA A 27 -8.85 -0.03 -2.75
C ALA A 27 -7.66 -0.64 -3.49
N THR A 28 -7.34 -0.07 -4.66
CA THR A 28 -6.15 -0.40 -5.44
C THR A 28 -5.31 0.86 -5.61
N ALA A 29 -4.01 0.74 -5.30
CA ALA A 29 -3.02 1.77 -5.51
C ALA A 29 -1.91 1.25 -6.43
N GLU A 30 -1.34 2.15 -7.22
CA GLU A 30 -0.28 1.84 -8.17
C GLU A 30 0.88 2.81 -8.03
N GLY A 31 2.08 2.34 -8.35
CA GLY A 31 3.29 3.15 -8.37
C GLY A 31 4.41 2.44 -9.11
N PHE A 32 5.54 3.12 -9.27
CA PHE A 32 6.71 2.54 -9.89
C PHE A 32 8.00 3.03 -9.23
N ILE A 33 9.02 2.19 -9.30
CA ILE A 33 10.39 2.53 -8.88
C ILE A 33 11.25 2.53 -10.14
N THR A 34 11.73 3.70 -10.56
CA THR A 34 12.75 3.78 -11.61
C THR A 34 14.07 3.26 -11.07
N ILE A 35 14.79 2.50 -11.90
CA ILE A 35 16.01 1.83 -11.51
C ILE A 35 16.96 1.73 -12.70
N ALA A 36 18.27 1.73 -12.44
CA ALA A 36 19.26 1.59 -13.49
C ALA A 36 19.11 0.24 -14.22
N GLU A 37 19.35 0.25 -15.54
CA GLU A 37 19.23 -0.93 -16.40
C GLU A 37 20.03 -2.15 -15.90
N PRO A 38 21.29 -2.03 -15.43
CA PRO A 38 22.03 -3.18 -14.90
C PRO A 38 21.35 -3.81 -13.67
N ALA A 39 20.74 -3.00 -12.81
CA ALA A 39 20.03 -3.49 -11.64
C ALA A 39 18.68 -4.12 -12.03
N LEU A 40 17.96 -3.57 -13.02
CA LEU A 40 16.76 -4.21 -13.56
C LEU A 40 17.08 -5.57 -14.20
N ALA A 41 18.19 -5.67 -14.93
CA ALA A 41 18.66 -6.92 -15.51
C ALA A 41 19.00 -7.96 -14.42
N ALA A 42 19.62 -7.54 -13.32
CA ALA A 42 19.88 -8.40 -12.17
C ALA A 42 18.59 -8.89 -11.49
N ILE A 43 17.58 -8.03 -11.36
CA ILE A 43 16.25 -8.39 -10.85
C ILE A 43 15.61 -9.47 -11.74
N ARG A 44 15.62 -9.27 -13.07
CA ARG A 44 14.99 -10.19 -14.03
C ARG A 44 15.69 -11.55 -14.11
N SER A 45 17.01 -11.56 -14.03
CA SER A 45 17.81 -12.78 -14.08
C SER A 45 17.90 -13.51 -12.74
N GLN A 46 17.37 -12.91 -11.67
CA GLN A 46 17.59 -13.34 -10.28
C GLN A 46 19.09 -13.48 -9.93
N ALA A 47 19.98 -12.87 -10.72
CA ALA A 47 21.42 -12.90 -10.55
C ALA A 47 21.84 -11.76 -9.62
N GLY A 48 21.66 -11.96 -8.32
CA GLY A 48 22.05 -10.99 -7.31
C GLY A 48 22.40 -11.66 -5.99
N ALA A 49 23.40 -11.13 -5.30
CA ALA A 49 23.83 -11.62 -3.99
C ALA A 49 22.74 -11.54 -2.90
N LYS A 50 21.63 -10.85 -3.17
CA LYS A 50 20.51 -10.60 -2.24
C LYS A 50 19.31 -11.55 -2.45
N GLY A 51 19.38 -12.49 -3.39
CA GLY A 51 18.27 -13.40 -3.70
C GLY A 51 17.09 -12.72 -4.40
N ASP A 52 15.89 -13.29 -4.26
CA ASP A 52 14.68 -12.78 -4.91
C ASP A 52 14.14 -11.52 -4.23
N VAL A 53 14.58 -10.36 -4.73
CA VAL A 53 14.17 -9.06 -4.20
C VAL A 53 12.69 -8.73 -4.46
N ILE A 54 12.07 -9.33 -5.48
CA ILE A 54 10.65 -9.12 -5.79
C ILE A 54 9.78 -9.84 -4.77
N ALA A 55 10.14 -11.08 -4.41
CA ALA A 55 9.48 -11.82 -3.36
C ALA A 55 9.56 -11.09 -2.01
N VAL A 56 10.75 -10.58 -1.66
CA VAL A 56 10.95 -9.80 -0.43
C VAL A 56 10.10 -8.51 -0.44
N ALA A 57 10.12 -7.76 -1.54
CA ALA A 57 9.31 -6.54 -1.68
C ALA A 57 7.81 -6.81 -1.56
N ARG A 58 7.33 -7.95 -2.07
CA ARG A 58 5.93 -8.38 -1.94
C ARG A 58 5.54 -8.61 -0.48
N ILE A 59 6.37 -9.33 0.27
CA ILE A 59 6.16 -9.58 1.71
C ILE A 59 6.15 -8.26 2.47
N ALA A 60 7.12 -7.39 2.19
CA ALA A 60 7.22 -6.07 2.81
C ALA A 60 5.95 -5.23 2.57
N GLY A 61 5.44 -5.19 1.33
CA GLY A 61 4.20 -4.48 0.98
C GLY A 61 2.98 -5.03 1.75
N ILE A 62 2.86 -6.35 1.88
CA ILE A 62 1.78 -6.98 2.66
C ILE A 62 1.89 -6.63 4.14
N MET A 63 3.10 -6.62 4.70
CA MET A 63 3.33 -6.22 6.10
C MET A 63 3.02 -4.74 6.32
N ALA A 64 3.44 -3.87 5.39
CA ALA A 64 3.19 -2.44 5.46
C ALA A 64 1.68 -2.14 5.47
N ALA A 65 0.90 -2.79 4.58
CA ALA A 65 -0.56 -2.62 4.55
C ALA A 65 -1.21 -2.91 5.92
N LYS A 66 -0.78 -3.98 6.60
CA LYS A 66 -1.29 -4.33 7.94
C LYS A 66 -0.88 -3.36 9.06
N ARG A 67 0.22 -2.63 8.87
CA ARG A 67 0.77 -1.65 9.83
C ARG A 67 0.38 -0.21 9.49
N THR A 68 -0.50 0.00 8.50
CA THR A 68 -0.88 1.35 8.06
C THR A 68 -1.38 2.23 9.20
N ALA A 69 -2.20 1.71 10.11
CA ALA A 69 -2.71 2.47 11.24
C ALA A 69 -1.65 2.81 12.30
N ASP A 70 -0.53 2.06 12.35
CA ASP A 70 0.61 2.39 13.21
C ASP A 70 1.45 3.53 12.62
N LEU A 71 1.41 3.69 11.29
CA LEU A 71 2.24 4.63 10.53
C LEU A 71 1.52 5.94 10.22
N ILE A 72 0.20 5.91 9.97
CA ILE A 72 -0.60 7.06 9.58
C ILE A 72 -1.44 7.53 10.78
N PRO A 73 -1.13 8.69 11.41
CA PRO A 73 -1.63 9.04 12.75
C PRO A 73 -3.15 9.07 12.93
N LEU A 74 -3.92 9.37 11.88
CA LEU A 74 -5.37 9.52 11.95
C LEU A 74 -6.14 8.42 11.22
N CYS A 75 -5.45 7.37 10.76
CA CYS A 75 -6.09 6.20 10.16
C CYS A 75 -6.74 5.33 11.22
N HIS A 76 -7.95 4.83 10.94
CA HIS A 76 -8.58 3.82 11.78
C HIS A 76 -7.84 2.48 11.65
N PRO A 77 -7.67 1.72 12.74
CA PRO A 77 -7.29 0.32 12.64
C PRO A 77 -8.43 -0.46 11.97
N LEU A 78 -8.10 -1.25 10.94
CA LEU A 78 -9.06 -2.04 10.17
C LEU A 78 -8.68 -3.52 10.15
N PRO A 79 -9.65 -4.44 10.31
CA PRO A 79 -9.42 -5.87 10.10
C PRO A 79 -9.28 -6.15 8.60
N ILE A 80 -8.04 -6.16 8.10
CA ILE A 80 -7.77 -6.43 6.68
C ILE A 80 -8.09 -7.89 6.37
N SER A 81 -8.93 -8.10 5.36
CA SER A 81 -9.34 -9.44 4.92
C SER A 81 -8.42 -10.01 3.84
N SER A 82 -7.86 -9.15 2.99
CA SER A 82 -6.94 -9.55 1.93
C SER A 82 -6.01 -8.41 1.54
N VAL A 83 -4.76 -8.74 1.25
CA VAL A 83 -3.78 -7.86 0.61
C VAL A 83 -3.15 -8.62 -0.55
N LYS A 84 -3.18 -8.03 -1.74
CA LYS A 84 -2.44 -8.48 -2.91
C LYS A 84 -1.46 -7.39 -3.30
N VAL A 85 -0.19 -7.73 -3.47
CA VAL A 85 0.83 -6.82 -3.99
C VAL A 85 1.48 -7.50 -5.17
N ASP A 86 1.36 -6.93 -6.36
CA ASP A 86 2.01 -7.40 -7.58
C ASP A 86 3.13 -6.45 -7.96
N LEU A 87 4.27 -7.01 -8.37
CA LEU A 87 5.43 -6.25 -8.83
C LEU A 87 5.88 -6.82 -10.18
N ILE A 88 6.09 -5.94 -11.15
CA ILE A 88 6.44 -6.30 -12.53
C ILE A 88 7.63 -5.45 -12.97
N ALA A 89 8.71 -6.10 -13.38
CA ALA A 89 9.84 -5.43 -14.02
C ALA A 89 9.45 -4.98 -15.42
N ASN A 90 9.50 -3.67 -15.67
CA ASN A 90 9.22 -3.04 -16.95
C ASN A 90 10.54 -2.52 -17.56
N SER A 91 10.98 -3.16 -18.64
CA SER A 91 12.20 -2.79 -19.34
C SER A 91 12.07 -1.61 -20.28
N GLU A 92 10.87 -1.30 -20.77
CA GLU A 92 10.66 -0.12 -21.62
C GLU A 92 10.85 1.18 -20.83
N HIS A 93 10.55 1.15 -19.53
CA HIS A 93 10.64 2.31 -18.65
C HIS A 93 11.75 2.23 -17.61
N ASN A 94 12.61 1.21 -17.67
CA ASN A 94 13.64 0.96 -16.66
C ASN A 94 13.09 1.07 -15.22
N ALA A 95 11.99 0.35 -14.95
CA ALA A 95 11.26 0.49 -13.70
C ALA A 95 10.68 -0.83 -13.20
N VAL A 96 10.32 -0.87 -11.92
CA VAL A 96 9.46 -1.91 -11.35
C VAL A 96 8.10 -1.28 -11.07
N GLY A 97 7.08 -1.70 -11.80
CA GLY A 97 5.68 -1.33 -11.54
C GLY A 97 5.14 -2.14 -10.37
N ILE A 98 4.32 -1.50 -9.54
CA ILE A 98 3.76 -2.07 -8.31
C ILE A 98 2.27 -1.76 -8.28
N THR A 99 1.45 -2.79 -8.06
CA THR A 99 0.00 -2.67 -7.85
C THR A 99 -0.37 -3.34 -6.54
N ALA A 100 -0.98 -2.61 -5.62
CA ALA A 100 -1.42 -3.12 -4.33
C ALA A 100 -2.95 -2.99 -4.20
N THR A 101 -3.64 -4.11 -4.00
CA THR A 101 -5.09 -4.18 -3.76
C THR A 101 -5.36 -4.68 -2.35
N VAL A 102 -6.11 -3.91 -1.56
CA VAL A 102 -6.50 -4.25 -0.18
C VAL A 102 -8.01 -4.36 -0.09
N ARG A 103 -8.49 -5.37 0.66
CA ARG A 103 -9.92 -5.57 0.95
C ARG A 103 -10.17 -5.67 2.44
N THR A 104 -11.31 -5.14 2.86
CA THR A 104 -11.82 -5.25 4.24
C THR A 104 -13.35 -5.20 4.23
N THR A 105 -13.96 -5.56 5.36
CA THR A 105 -15.35 -5.23 5.68
C THR A 105 -15.34 -4.31 6.89
N GLY A 106 -15.72 -3.05 6.69
CA GLY A 106 -15.55 -2.01 7.71
C GLY A 106 -16.34 -0.74 7.47
N ARG A 107 -16.26 0.17 8.45
CA ARG A 107 -16.99 1.45 8.46
C ARG A 107 -16.31 2.57 7.66
N THR A 108 -15.02 2.39 7.37
CA THR A 108 -14.21 3.25 6.49
C THR A 108 -13.39 2.39 5.53
N GLY A 109 -13.01 3.00 4.40
CA GLY A 109 -12.05 2.43 3.45
C GLY A 109 -10.65 2.98 3.73
#